data_AF-A0A2V9UFT5-F1
#
_entry.id   AF-A0A2V9UFT5-F1
#
_cell.length_a   1.000
_cell.length_b   1.000
_cell.length_c   1.000
_cell.angle_alpha   90.00
_cell.angle_beta   90.00
_cell.angle_gamma   90.00
#
_symmetry.space_group_name_H-M   'P 1'
#
loop_
_entity.id
_entity.type
_entity.pdbx_description
1 polymer ?
#
loop_
_entity_poly.entity_id
_entity_poly.type
_entity_poly.pdbx_seq_one_letter_code
_entity_poly.pdbx_strand_id
1 'polypeptide(L)'
;MDRFQKRGKLGCMSEPLIRRSNREQMLWRAVDVEQLIGEDHPARAIWERAGRLDLDGFYEGIECSEEEGGRPAYDPRLLISLWI
;
A
#
# COMPACT_ATOMS: atom_id res chain seq x y z
N MET A 1 30.59 35.72 -28.25
CA MET A 1 29.24 35.10 -28.25
C MET A 1 29.35 33.71 -28.83
N ASP A 2 28.78 32.64 -28.30
CA ASP A 2 28.36 32.28 -26.95
C ASP A 2 28.13 30.75 -26.98
N ARG A 3 28.44 30.09 -25.87
CA ARG A 3 28.10 28.72 -25.46
C ARG A 3 27.44 27.77 -26.48
N PHE A 4 28.20 26.78 -26.97
CA PHE A 4 27.64 25.45 -27.26
C PHE A 4 28.16 24.43 -26.25
N GLN A 5 27.26 24.18 -25.31
CA GLN A 5 27.25 23.32 -24.14
C GLN A 5 27.97 21.98 -24.30
N LYS A 6 29.02 21.77 -23.49
CA LYS A 6 29.54 20.45 -23.13
C LYS A 6 28.40 19.60 -22.55
N ARG A 7 27.98 18.52 -23.23
CA ARG A 7 27.23 17.42 -22.60
C ARG A 7 28.21 16.29 -22.30
N GLY A 8 28.82 16.34 -21.12
CA GLY A 8 29.44 15.16 -20.52
C GLY A 8 28.32 14.23 -20.03
N LYS A 9 28.04 13.16 -20.76
CA LYS A 9 27.23 12.03 -20.25
C LYS A 9 28.16 11.16 -19.39
N LEU A 10 28.15 11.38 -18.08
CA LEU A 10 28.74 10.47 -17.09
C LEU A 10 27.76 9.31 -16.83
N GLY A 11 28.26 8.08 -16.93
CA GLY A 11 27.73 6.89 -16.25
C GLY A 11 26.66 6.06 -16.98
N CYS A 12 27.06 5.00 -17.68
CA CYS A 12 26.21 3.82 -17.83
C CYS A 12 26.45 2.93 -16.60
N MET A 13 25.74 3.21 -15.51
CA MET A 13 25.55 2.21 -14.45
C MET A 13 24.50 1.24 -14.99
N SER A 14 24.94 0.11 -15.55
CA SER A 14 24.01 -0.96 -15.97
C SER A 14 23.47 -1.65 -14.72
N GLU A 15 22.22 -1.34 -14.40
CA GLU A 15 21.54 -1.67 -13.15
C GLU A 15 20.19 -2.36 -13.46
N PRO A 16 19.51 -2.91 -12.46
CA PRO A 16 19.76 -4.18 -11.79
C PRO A 16 18.83 -5.30 -12.32
N LEU A 17 19.25 -6.57 -12.18
CA LEU A 17 18.39 -7.73 -12.47
C LEU A 17 17.35 -7.91 -11.34
N ILE A 18 16.20 -7.27 -11.50
CA ILE A 18 15.08 -7.35 -10.56
C ILE A 18 14.40 -8.72 -10.67
N ARG A 19 14.30 -9.44 -9.54
CA ARG A 19 13.37 -10.57 -9.43
C ARG A 19 11.93 -10.05 -9.45
N ARG A 20 11.19 -10.39 -10.49
CA ARG A 20 9.75 -10.14 -10.59
C ARG A 20 9.02 -11.19 -9.75
N SER A 21 8.05 -10.78 -8.94
CA SER A 21 7.13 -11.71 -8.28
C SER A 21 6.44 -12.56 -9.36
N ASN A 22 6.51 -13.89 -9.24
CA ASN A 22 5.78 -14.79 -10.12
C ASN A 22 4.29 -14.66 -9.81
N ARG A 23 3.53 -14.09 -10.75
CA ARG A 23 2.10 -13.81 -10.62
C ARG A 23 1.23 -15.02 -10.92
N GLU A 24 1.81 -16.13 -11.36
CA GLU A 24 1.10 -17.36 -11.74
C GLU A 24 1.01 -18.37 -10.60
N GLN A 25 1.72 -18.13 -9.49
CA GLN A 25 1.75 -19.03 -8.34
C GLN A 25 0.40 -18.97 -7.58
N MET A 26 -0.47 -19.95 -7.82
CA MET A 26 -1.62 -20.19 -6.96
C MET A 26 -1.21 -20.96 -5.69
N LEU A 27 -1.59 -20.42 -4.53
CA LEU A 27 -1.53 -21.09 -3.22
C LEU A 27 -2.92 -20.95 -2.60
N TRP A 28 -3.61 -22.07 -2.38
CA TRP A 28 -4.80 -22.09 -1.54
C TRP A 28 -4.36 -22.33 -0.10
N ARG A 29 -4.57 -21.34 0.78
CA ARG A 29 -4.30 -21.45 2.21
C ARG A 29 -5.52 -20.95 2.99
N ALA A 30 -6.01 -21.78 3.90
CA ALA A 30 -6.92 -21.32 4.94
C ALA A 30 -6.11 -20.46 5.92
N VAL A 31 -6.46 -19.17 6.00
CA VAL A 31 -5.84 -18.22 6.89
C VAL A 31 -6.92 -17.63 7.77
N ASP A 32 -6.75 -17.77 9.08
CA ASP A 32 -7.49 -17.00 10.05
C ASP A 32 -6.77 -15.67 10.25
N VAL A 33 -7.38 -14.58 9.77
CA VAL A 33 -6.79 -13.23 9.79
C VAL A 33 -6.59 -12.75 11.23
N GLU A 34 -7.48 -13.10 12.15
CA GLU A 34 -7.42 -12.68 13.55
C GLU A 34 -6.26 -13.37 14.30
N GLN A 35 -5.87 -14.57 13.84
CA GLN A 35 -4.73 -15.32 14.38
C GLN A 35 -3.39 -15.00 13.69
N LEU A 36 -3.38 -14.19 12.62
CA LEU A 36 -2.13 -13.73 12.01
C LEU A 36 -1.31 -12.85 12.98
N ILE A 37 -2.02 -12.17 13.89
CA ILE A 37 -1.45 -11.24 14.84
C ILE A 37 -1.92 -11.66 16.24
N GLY A 38 -0.98 -12.14 17.07
CA GLY A 38 -1.26 -12.57 18.43
C GLY A 38 -1.87 -11.47 19.30
N GLU A 39 -2.55 -11.84 20.38
CA GLU A 39 -3.32 -10.92 21.24
C GLU A 39 -2.51 -9.77 21.81
N ASP A 40 -1.26 -10.03 22.21
CA ASP A 40 -0.35 -9.02 22.80
C ASP A 40 0.52 -8.31 21.75
N HIS A 41 0.26 -8.51 20.45
CA HIS A 41 1.11 -7.94 19.42
C HIS A 41 0.86 -6.42 19.27
N PRO A 42 1.93 -5.57 19.25
CA PRO A 42 1.80 -4.11 19.18
C PRO A 42 0.96 -3.58 18.01
N ALA A 43 0.92 -4.29 16.89
CA ALA A 43 0.08 -3.92 15.75
C ALA A 43 -1.42 -3.83 16.10
N ARG A 44 -1.90 -4.61 17.09
CA ARG A 44 -3.28 -4.49 17.58
C ARG A 44 -3.51 -3.12 18.25
N ALA A 45 -2.52 -2.59 18.96
CA ALA A 45 -2.59 -1.25 19.53
C ALA A 45 -2.64 -0.16 18.44
N ILE A 46 -1.92 -0.34 17.32
CA ILE A 46 -2.01 0.56 16.15
C ILE A 46 -3.42 0.50 15.55
N TRP A 47 -3.95 -0.71 15.32
CA TRP A 47 -5.30 -0.90 14.80
C TRP A 47 -6.37 -0.29 15.69
N GLU A 48 -6.31 -0.52 17.01
CA GLU A 48 -7.20 0.08 17.99
C GLU A 48 -7.09 1.61 18.02
N ARG A 49 -5.87 2.14 17.94
CA ARG A 49 -5.63 3.58 17.91
C ARG A 49 -6.19 4.21 16.65
N ALA A 50 -5.94 3.62 15.49
CA ALA A 50 -6.47 4.08 14.21
C ALA A 50 -8.01 4.07 14.21
N GLY A 51 -8.64 3.10 14.88
CA GLY A 51 -10.09 3.04 15.06
C GLY A 51 -10.70 4.11 15.97
N ARG A 52 -9.88 4.91 16.66
CA ARG A 52 -10.32 6.05 17.49
C ARG A 52 -10.09 7.39 16.81
N LEU A 53 -9.51 7.40 15.61
CA LEU A 53 -9.34 8.61 14.83
C LEU A 53 -10.65 8.95 14.12
N ASP A 54 -10.89 10.25 13.92
CA ASP A 54 -11.88 10.71 12.97
C ASP A 54 -11.35 10.46 11.55
N LEU A 55 -12.04 9.60 10.83
CA LEU A 55 -11.69 9.17 9.47
C LEU A 55 -12.74 9.58 8.44
N ASP A 56 -13.77 10.35 8.85
CA ASP A 56 -14.95 10.62 8.01
C ASP A 56 -14.55 11.25 6.67
N GLY A 57 -13.60 12.18 6.69
CA GLY A 57 -13.09 12.80 5.46
C GLY A 57 -12.40 11.83 4.47
N PHE A 58 -11.88 10.68 4.93
CA PHE A 58 -11.38 9.63 4.03
C PHE A 58 -12.51 8.79 3.44
N TYR A 59 -13.58 8.57 4.21
CA TYR A 59 -14.75 7.82 3.76
C TYR A 59 -15.62 8.64 2.79
N GLU A 60 -15.76 9.95 3.01
CA GLU A 60 -16.51 10.86 2.14
C GLU A 60 -15.97 10.87 0.70
N GLY A 61 -14.67 10.65 0.51
CA GLY A 61 -14.04 10.56 -0.82
C GLY A 61 -14.24 9.22 -1.53
N ILE A 62 -14.89 8.24 -0.90
CA ILE A 62 -15.15 6.93 -1.52
C ILE A 62 -16.47 7.01 -2.28
N GLU A 63 -16.36 7.04 -3.62
CA GLU A 63 -17.52 7.11 -4.52
C GLU A 63 -18.10 5.73 -4.90
N CYS A 64 -17.42 4.63 -4.53
CA CYS A 64 -17.91 3.28 -4.82
C CYS A 64 -18.93 2.84 -3.78
N SER A 65 -20.15 2.54 -4.22
CA SER A 65 -21.25 2.04 -3.38
C SER A 65 -21.93 0.81 -4.01
N GLU A 66 -22.84 0.17 -3.27
CA GLU A 66 -23.68 -0.92 -3.84
C GLU A 66 -24.61 -0.41 -4.96
N GLU A 67 -25.00 0.87 -4.90
CA GLU A 67 -25.93 1.51 -5.83
C GLU A 67 -25.23 2.04 -7.09
N GLU A 68 -24.08 2.70 -6.93
CA GLU A 68 -23.32 3.33 -8.03
C GLU A 68 -22.33 2.35 -8.67
N GLY A 69 -21.94 1.29 -7.95
CA GLY A 69 -20.96 0.31 -8.38
C GLY A 69 -19.52 0.82 -8.34
N GLY A 70 -18.57 -0.08 -8.63
CA GLY A 70 -17.15 0.23 -8.63
C GLY A 70 -16.29 -0.91 -8.09
N ARG A 71 -14.97 -0.69 -8.03
CA ARG A 71 -14.07 -1.61 -7.32
C ARG A 71 -14.14 -1.28 -5.83
N PRO A 72 -14.41 -2.25 -4.95
CA PRO A 72 -14.38 -2.02 -3.51
C PRO A 72 -13.08 -1.33 -3.08
N ALA A 73 -13.23 -0.19 -2.40
CA ALA A 73 -12.10 0.52 -1.83
C ALA A 73 -11.50 -0.30 -0.68
N TYR A 74 -10.21 -0.09 -0.43
CA TYR A 74 -9.62 -0.58 0.81
C TYR A 74 -10.08 0.29 1.97
N ASP A 75 -10.33 -0.32 3.12
CA ASP A 75 -10.67 0.38 4.36
C ASP A 75 -9.59 1.45 4.68
N PRO A 76 -9.95 2.75 4.77
CA PRO A 76 -9.04 3.80 5.17
C PRO A 76 -8.29 3.50 6.47
N ARG A 77 -8.95 2.88 7.46
CA ARG A 77 -8.33 2.47 8.73
C ARG A 77 -7.22 1.46 8.50
N LEU A 78 -7.41 0.50 7.58
CA LEU A 78 -6.39 -0.49 7.21
C LEU A 78 -5.18 0.16 6.57
N LEU A 79 -5.39 1.08 5.62
CA LEU A 79 -4.30 1.78 4.95
C LEU A 79 -3.49 2.63 5.93
N ILE A 80 -4.15 3.34 6.83
CA ILE A 80 -3.49 4.15 7.87
C ILE A 80 -2.72 3.24 8.84
N SER A 81 -3.33 2.12 9.26
CA SER A 81 -2.67 1.17 10.17
C SER A 81 -1.43 0.51 9.56
N LEU A 82 -1.37 0.38 8.23
CA LEU A 82 -0.20 -0.13 7.51
C LEU A 82 0.89 0.94 7.31
N TRP A 83 0.49 2.21 7.27
CA TRP A 83 1.40 3.32 7.02
C TRP A 83 2.19 3.75 8.26
N ILE A 84 1.60 3.62 9.44
CA ILE A 84 2.23 3.87 10.75
C ILE A 84 3.22 2.76 11.09
#